data_AF-W1PTV6-F1
#
_entry.id   AF-W1PTV6-F1
#
_cell.length_a   1.000
_cell.length_b   1.000
_cell.length_c   1.000
_cell.angle_alpha   90.00
_cell.angle_beta   90.00
_cell.angle_gamma   90.00
#
_symmetry.space_group_name_H-M   'P 1'
#
loop_
_entity.id
_entity.type
_entity.pdbx_description
1 polymer ?
#
loop_
_entity_poly.entity_id
_entity_poly.type
_entity_poly.pdbx_seq_one_letter_code
_entity_poly.pdbx_strand_id
1 'polypeptide(L)'
;MVRTWVLEGELNDIYGEFFIVSQTVKAESLWRDRYQVNASMLPGFISEHLAQRILRTGKSINFLRVCCEDQDWAGAPLVGATTRRGELGYGETEALEALVIEAAKRIDKHLIDVMCKKFKFKEHCLAIKRYLLLGQGDFIQYLMDIVGPELSEPANTISSFKLAGLLESAIRASNAQYDDPDILDRLRVKMMPHGSGDRGWDVFSLEYNTRVPLDTVFTEFVMAKYLRIFNFLWKLRRVEHALIGAWKVMKPNCAISQLLSMDAGVKVRFVAILRRCQVLWDEMNHFVTNLQYYIMFEVLEVSWSCFLEEMEEAQDLDDLLAAHEKYLNSIVEKSLLGERSQHICKTLFVLFELILRFRSHADRLYERLHDLQAREGSKSRSRSKNERQRAGAWVGGRKAMSQVTGEFIRKMGEEMDGIADEYSLLLDGFIAQLPVQQHVDLKFLFFRLDFTEFYTRQQANASLKSLQARS
;
A
#
# COMPACT_ATOMS: atom_id res chain seq x y z
N MET A 1 4.66 -21.70 43.04
CA MET A 1 5.11 -21.00 41.82
C MET A 1 4.23 -21.32 40.62
N VAL A 2 4.17 -22.56 40.12
CA VAL A 2 3.30 -22.92 38.97
C VAL A 2 1.84 -22.50 39.19
N ARG A 3 1.27 -22.80 40.36
CA ARG A 3 -0.10 -22.41 40.71
C ARG A 3 -0.31 -20.89 40.65
N THR A 4 0.57 -20.12 41.29
CA THR A 4 0.52 -18.65 41.31
C THR A 4 0.65 -18.07 39.90
N TRP A 5 1.52 -18.64 39.07
CA TRP A 5 1.69 -18.24 37.67
C TRP A 5 0.46 -18.54 36.81
N VAL A 6 -0.14 -19.73 36.96
CA VAL A 6 -1.30 -20.19 36.16
C VAL A 6 -2.63 -19.64 36.67
N LEU A 7 -2.71 -19.17 37.92
CA LEU A 7 -3.94 -18.64 38.50
C LEU A 7 -3.93 -17.13 38.74
N GLU A 8 -2.77 -16.50 38.90
CA GLU A 8 -2.66 -15.08 39.26
C GLU A 8 -1.79 -14.30 38.25
N GLY A 9 -1.07 -15.00 37.37
CA GLY A 9 -0.14 -14.39 36.41
C GLY A 9 1.07 -13.72 37.07
N GLU A 10 1.29 -13.95 38.36
CA GLU A 10 2.42 -13.38 39.10
C GLU A 10 3.58 -14.36 39.17
N LEU A 11 4.77 -13.84 38.88
CA LEU A 11 6.02 -14.56 39.03
C LEU A 11 6.80 -13.94 40.19
N ASN A 12 6.66 -14.55 41.37
CA ASN A 12 7.44 -14.21 42.56
C ASN A 12 8.57 -15.23 42.72
N ASP A 13 9.69 -14.98 42.04
CA ASP A 13 10.90 -15.79 42.12
C ASP A 13 12.09 -14.93 42.58
N ILE A 14 12.31 -14.90 43.89
CA ILE A 14 13.36 -14.10 44.54
C ILE A 14 14.74 -14.76 44.36
N TYR A 15 14.78 -16.08 44.17
CA TYR A 15 16.00 -16.88 44.22
C TYR A 15 16.40 -17.47 42.85
N GLY A 16 15.61 -17.24 41.80
CA GLY A 16 15.87 -17.79 40.47
C GLY A 16 15.69 -19.31 40.42
N GLU A 17 14.78 -19.85 41.23
CA GLU A 17 14.55 -21.30 41.35
C GLU A 17 13.49 -21.82 40.37
N PHE A 18 12.76 -20.92 39.70
CA PHE A 18 11.69 -21.28 38.77
C PHE A 18 12.21 -21.45 37.34
N PHE A 19 11.63 -22.41 36.61
CA PHE A 19 12.00 -22.66 35.21
C PHE A 19 11.49 -21.59 34.23
N ILE A 20 10.63 -20.64 34.67
CA ILE A 20 10.23 -19.48 33.86
C ILE A 20 11.00 -18.27 34.36
N VAL A 21 11.76 -17.66 33.45
CA VAL A 21 12.56 -16.46 33.75
C VAL A 21 11.84 -15.23 33.21
N SER A 22 11.75 -14.18 34.02
CA SER A 22 11.26 -12.87 33.58
C SER A 22 12.43 -11.97 33.16
N GLN A 23 12.33 -11.34 31.98
CA GLN A 23 13.25 -10.34 31.48
C GLN A 23 12.56 -8.97 31.42
N THR A 24 13.29 -7.90 31.71
CA THR A 24 12.78 -6.53 31.55
C THR A 24 12.88 -6.12 30.09
N VAL A 25 11.74 -6.05 29.41
CA VAL A 25 11.65 -5.68 27.99
C VAL A 25 10.73 -4.48 27.81
N LYS A 26 10.88 -3.74 26.72
CA LYS A 26 9.96 -2.68 26.29
C LYS A 26 8.51 -3.18 26.18
N ALA A 27 7.55 -2.27 26.34
CA ALA A 27 6.11 -2.56 26.35
C ALA A 27 5.62 -3.36 25.12
N GLU A 28 6.18 -3.10 23.95
CA GLU A 28 5.80 -3.73 22.67
C GLU A 28 6.25 -5.20 22.56
N SER A 29 7.39 -5.55 23.19
CA SER A 29 7.93 -6.91 23.20
C SER A 29 7.52 -7.71 24.44
N LEU A 30 6.60 -7.18 25.27
CA LEU A 30 6.16 -7.85 26.50
C LEU A 30 5.61 -9.26 26.25
N TRP A 31 4.97 -9.48 25.10
CA TRP A 31 4.39 -10.78 24.75
C TRP A 31 5.45 -11.81 24.32
N ARG A 32 6.40 -11.38 23.47
CA ARG A 32 7.41 -12.26 22.85
C ARG A 32 8.58 -12.57 23.79
N ASP A 33 9.19 -11.53 24.36
CA ASP A 33 10.52 -11.64 24.95
C ASP A 33 10.52 -11.61 26.49
N ARG A 34 9.43 -11.20 27.13
CA ARG A 34 9.39 -11.01 28.60
C ARG A 34 9.58 -12.31 29.38
N TYR A 35 9.07 -13.43 28.88
CA TYR A 35 9.13 -14.70 29.60
C TYR A 35 9.65 -15.83 28.71
N GLN A 36 10.65 -16.56 29.22
CA GLN A 36 11.29 -17.68 28.55
C GLN A 36 11.39 -18.89 29.50
N VAL A 37 11.40 -20.09 28.93
CA VAL A 37 11.64 -21.33 29.68
C VAL A 37 13.15 -21.58 29.75
N ASN A 38 13.67 -21.78 30.95
CA ASN A 38 15.04 -22.24 31.18
C ASN A 38 15.08 -23.77 31.22
N ALA A 39 15.58 -24.39 30.14
CA ALA A 39 15.68 -25.85 30.02
C ALA A 39 16.55 -26.50 31.10
N SER A 40 17.53 -25.77 31.67
CA SER A 40 18.42 -26.30 32.72
C SER A 40 17.74 -26.46 34.09
N MET A 41 16.64 -25.74 34.32
CA MET A 41 15.89 -25.74 35.59
C MET A 41 14.56 -26.51 35.46
N LEU A 42 14.33 -27.16 34.32
CA LEU A 42 13.11 -27.89 34.04
C LEU A 42 13.07 -29.21 34.82
N PRO A 43 12.08 -29.42 35.71
CA PRO A 43 11.99 -30.65 36.47
C PRO A 43 11.66 -31.83 35.54
N GLY A 44 12.29 -32.99 35.74
CA GLY A 44 12.12 -34.16 34.86
C GLY A 44 10.70 -34.76 34.81
N PHE A 45 9.81 -34.35 35.71
CA PHE A 45 8.38 -34.75 35.71
C PHE A 45 7.49 -33.81 34.88
N ILE A 46 8.02 -32.66 34.41
CA ILE A 46 7.31 -31.74 33.52
C ILE A 46 7.85 -31.96 32.11
N SER A 47 6.98 -32.28 31.16
CA SER A 47 7.37 -32.34 29.75
C SER A 47 7.62 -30.93 29.20
N GLU A 48 8.49 -30.81 28.19
CA GLU A 48 8.73 -29.52 27.53
C GLU A 48 7.43 -28.89 26.98
N HIS A 49 6.54 -29.72 26.45
CA HIS A 49 5.22 -29.30 25.99
C HIS A 49 4.35 -28.71 27.12
N LEU A 50 4.31 -29.36 28.29
CA LEU A 50 3.57 -28.84 29.45
C LEU A 50 4.20 -27.53 29.96
N ALA A 51 5.53 -27.43 29.99
CA ALA A 51 6.22 -26.21 30.40
C ALA A 51 5.92 -25.03 29.47
N GLN A 52 5.89 -25.25 28.14
CA GLN A 52 5.49 -24.23 27.17
C GLN A 52 4.03 -23.80 27.35
N ARG A 53 3.13 -24.73 27.66
CA ARG A 53 1.73 -24.39 27.96
C ARG A 53 1.59 -23.58 29.23
N ILE A 54 2.25 -23.97 30.32
CA ILE A 54 2.29 -23.21 31.57
C ILE A 54 2.80 -21.78 31.33
N LEU A 55 3.85 -21.63 30.51
CA LEU A 55 4.36 -20.33 30.10
C LEU A 55 3.29 -19.49 29.38
N ARG A 56 2.65 -20.05 28.34
CA ARG A 56 1.61 -19.37 27.56
C ARG A 56 0.44 -18.93 28.43
N THR A 57 -0.07 -19.82 29.28
CA THR A 57 -1.21 -19.51 30.15
C THR A 57 -0.90 -18.35 31.09
N GLY A 58 0.25 -18.35 31.76
CA GLY A 58 0.59 -17.22 32.62
C GLY A 58 0.94 -15.93 31.85
N LYS A 59 1.47 -16.03 30.61
CA LYS A 59 1.61 -14.87 29.71
C LYS A 59 0.25 -14.23 29.40
N SER A 60 -0.75 -15.04 29.01
CA SER A 60 -2.12 -14.59 28.74
C SER A 60 -2.75 -13.88 29.95
N ILE A 61 -2.61 -14.45 31.16
CA ILE A 61 -3.14 -13.85 32.39
C ILE A 61 -2.43 -12.54 32.72
N ASN A 62 -1.10 -12.54 32.69
CA ASN A 62 -0.33 -11.34 32.99
C ASN A 62 -0.64 -10.23 31.97
N PHE A 63 -0.87 -10.56 30.70
CA PHE A 63 -1.29 -9.59 29.69
C PHE A 63 -2.69 -9.03 29.97
N LEU A 64 -3.67 -9.87 30.31
CA LEU A 64 -5.00 -9.41 30.72
C LEU A 64 -4.94 -8.43 31.90
N ARG A 65 -4.08 -8.73 32.87
CA ARG A 65 -3.93 -7.92 34.08
C ARG A 65 -3.19 -6.60 33.84
N VAL A 66 -2.05 -6.66 33.16
CA VAL A 66 -1.15 -5.49 32.98
C VAL A 66 -1.61 -4.59 31.83
N CYS A 67 -2.05 -5.18 30.72
CA CYS A 67 -2.37 -4.43 29.50
C CYS A 67 -3.87 -4.17 29.33
N CYS A 68 -4.73 -5.08 29.78
CA CYS A 68 -6.19 -4.94 29.62
C CYS A 68 -6.91 -4.41 30.87
N GLU A 69 -6.19 -4.29 31.99
CA GLU A 69 -6.69 -3.97 33.33
C GLU A 69 -7.94 -4.78 33.72
N ASP A 70 -8.02 -6.01 33.21
CA ASP A 70 -9.18 -6.90 33.38
C ASP A 70 -8.89 -7.93 34.49
N GLN A 71 -9.73 -7.93 35.53
CA GLN A 71 -9.70 -8.89 36.63
C GLN A 71 -10.92 -9.84 36.63
N ASP A 72 -11.84 -9.70 35.66
CA ASP A 72 -13.10 -10.45 35.65
C ASP A 72 -12.90 -11.95 35.39
N TRP A 73 -11.74 -12.33 34.84
CA TRP A 73 -11.33 -13.72 34.69
C TRP A 73 -11.07 -14.43 36.03
N ALA A 74 -10.76 -13.68 37.10
CA ALA A 74 -10.48 -14.22 38.43
C ALA A 74 -11.74 -14.54 39.26
N GLY A 75 -12.91 -13.99 38.87
CA GLY A 75 -14.15 -14.07 39.65
C GLY A 75 -14.91 -15.38 39.51
N ALA A 76 -14.58 -16.21 38.52
CA ALA A 76 -15.31 -17.44 38.27
C ALA A 76 -14.46 -18.64 38.70
N PRO A 77 -14.88 -19.40 39.74
CA PRO A 77 -14.12 -20.54 40.24
C PRO A 77 -13.77 -21.45 39.06
N LEU A 78 -12.51 -21.88 38.95
CA LEU A 78 -12.22 -23.13 38.27
C LEU A 78 -13.10 -24.17 38.98
N VAL A 79 -14.08 -24.70 38.25
CA VAL A 79 -15.09 -25.63 38.76
C VAL A 79 -14.34 -26.91 39.12
N GLY A 80 -13.83 -26.95 40.36
CA GLY A 80 -12.87 -27.94 40.82
C GLY A 80 -12.01 -27.47 42.00
N ALA A 81 -11.83 -26.15 42.20
CA ALA A 81 -11.10 -25.60 43.36
C ALA A 81 -11.94 -25.58 44.66
N THR A 82 -13.16 -26.12 44.64
CA THR A 82 -13.96 -26.37 45.84
C THR A 82 -13.76 -27.79 46.35
N THR A 83 -12.53 -28.16 46.67
CA THR A 83 -12.27 -28.99 47.84
C THR A 83 -11.45 -28.16 48.81
N ARG A 84 -12.08 -27.85 49.95
CA ARG A 84 -11.43 -27.23 51.10
C ARG A 84 -10.17 -28.06 51.42
N ARG A 85 -8.96 -27.50 51.18
CA ARG A 85 -7.61 -28.13 51.21
C ARG A 85 -7.06 -28.72 49.89
N GLY A 86 -7.29 -28.09 48.74
CA GLY A 86 -6.65 -28.44 47.46
C GLY A 86 -5.14 -28.14 47.41
N GLU A 87 -4.33 -28.98 48.05
CA GLU A 87 -2.92 -29.15 47.70
C GLU A 87 -2.85 -30.03 46.44
N LEU A 88 -2.18 -29.55 45.38
CA LEU A 88 -1.76 -30.45 44.30
C LEU A 88 -0.82 -31.47 44.93
N GLY A 89 -1.21 -32.75 44.96
CA GLY A 89 -0.36 -33.80 45.51
C GLY A 89 0.93 -33.93 44.71
N TYR A 90 2.07 -34.10 45.39
CA TYR A 90 3.32 -34.45 44.71
C TYR A 90 3.16 -35.79 43.99
N GLY A 91 3.27 -35.79 42.66
CA GLY A 91 3.10 -36.99 41.81
C GLY A 91 1.83 -37.01 40.96
N GLU A 92 0.90 -36.08 41.13
CA GLU A 92 -0.32 -35.97 40.31
C GLU A 92 -0.08 -35.16 39.03
N THR A 93 0.86 -35.61 38.19
CA THR A 93 1.24 -34.90 36.94
C THR A 93 0.10 -34.79 35.94
N GLU A 94 -0.74 -35.83 35.83
CA GLU A 94 -1.90 -35.85 34.93
C GLU A 94 -3.00 -34.88 35.38
N ALA A 95 -3.25 -34.77 36.69
CA ALA A 95 -4.22 -33.82 37.25
C ALA A 95 -3.75 -32.37 37.07
N LEU A 96 -2.44 -32.12 37.27
CA LEU A 96 -1.84 -30.82 36.99
C LEU A 96 -1.97 -30.46 35.51
N GLU A 97 -1.67 -31.38 34.61
CA GLU A 97 -1.80 -31.17 33.16
C GLU A 97 -3.25 -30.86 32.78
N ALA A 98 -4.23 -31.62 33.29
CA ALA A 98 -5.65 -31.38 33.03
C ALA A 98 -6.11 -29.99 33.52
N LEU A 99 -5.67 -29.56 34.72
CA LEU A 99 -5.98 -28.25 35.27
C LEU A 99 -5.37 -27.11 34.43
N VAL A 100 -4.12 -27.28 33.98
CA VAL A 100 -3.46 -26.31 33.10
C VAL A 100 -4.18 -26.23 31.75
N ILE A 101 -4.62 -27.36 31.19
CA ILE A 101 -5.38 -27.41 29.94
C ILE A 101 -6.70 -26.62 30.05
N GLU A 102 -7.45 -26.86 31.13
CA GLU A 102 -8.73 -26.20 31.36
C GLU A 102 -8.55 -24.70 31.62
N ALA A 103 -7.56 -24.33 32.44
CA ALA A 103 -7.22 -22.94 32.70
C ALA A 103 -6.81 -22.21 31.41
N ALA A 104 -5.90 -22.79 30.63
CA ALA A 104 -5.44 -22.22 29.35
C ALA A 104 -6.62 -21.95 28.42
N LYS A 105 -7.45 -22.97 28.14
CA LYS A 105 -8.60 -22.84 27.23
C LYS A 105 -9.58 -21.75 27.66
N ARG A 106 -9.80 -21.61 28.98
CA ARG A 106 -10.70 -20.59 29.52
C ARG A 106 -10.11 -19.18 29.36
N ILE A 107 -8.84 -19.02 29.73
CA ILE A 107 -8.13 -17.75 29.70
C ILE A 107 -7.94 -17.27 28.27
N ASP A 108 -7.50 -18.15 27.37
CA ASP A 108 -7.25 -17.80 25.97
C ASP A 108 -8.56 -17.42 25.27
N LYS A 109 -9.67 -18.14 25.54
CA LYS A 109 -11.00 -17.74 25.07
C LYS A 109 -11.43 -16.37 25.60
N HIS A 110 -11.21 -16.09 26.89
CA HIS A 110 -11.52 -14.78 27.48
C HIS A 110 -10.64 -13.68 26.87
N LEU A 111 -9.35 -13.95 26.65
CA LEU A 111 -8.40 -13.03 26.05
C LEU A 111 -8.82 -12.64 24.63
N ILE A 112 -9.18 -13.61 23.79
CA ILE A 112 -9.68 -13.34 22.42
C ILE A 112 -10.98 -12.53 22.49
N ASP A 113 -11.88 -12.85 23.42
CA ASP A 113 -13.14 -12.10 23.57
C ASP A 113 -12.91 -10.64 23.99
N VAL A 114 -12.00 -10.41 24.93
CA VAL A 114 -11.59 -9.07 25.36
C VAL A 114 -10.93 -8.30 24.20
N MET A 115 -10.00 -8.91 23.48
CA MET A 115 -9.34 -8.29 22.32
C MET A 115 -10.33 -7.93 21.21
N CYS A 116 -11.25 -8.83 20.88
CA CYS A 116 -12.23 -8.62 19.81
C CYS A 116 -13.35 -7.66 20.21
N LYS A 117 -13.91 -7.77 21.42
CA LYS A 117 -15.07 -6.98 21.86
C LYS A 117 -14.67 -5.68 22.55
N LYS A 118 -13.81 -5.74 23.57
CA LYS A 118 -13.43 -4.56 24.37
C LYS A 118 -12.49 -3.63 23.60
N PHE A 119 -11.49 -4.21 22.93
CA PHE A 119 -10.49 -3.46 22.15
C PHE A 119 -10.76 -3.42 20.66
N LYS A 120 -11.93 -3.92 20.20
CA LYS A 120 -12.40 -3.79 18.81
C LYS A 120 -11.33 -4.16 17.77
N PHE A 121 -10.52 -5.20 18.04
CA PHE A 121 -9.38 -5.56 17.18
C PHE A 121 -9.75 -5.69 15.69
N LYS A 122 -10.89 -6.32 15.40
CA LYS A 122 -11.42 -6.47 14.04
C LYS A 122 -11.64 -5.12 13.35
N GLU A 123 -12.15 -4.11 14.06
CA GLU A 123 -12.40 -2.77 13.53
C GLU A 123 -11.09 -2.02 13.25
N HIS A 124 -10.07 -2.17 14.10
CA HIS A 124 -8.75 -1.61 13.86
C HIS A 124 -8.05 -2.24 12.64
N CYS A 125 -8.13 -3.57 12.47
CA CYS A 125 -7.65 -4.25 11.27
C CYS A 125 -8.37 -3.74 10.01
N LEU A 126 -9.69 -3.57 10.09
CA LEU A 126 -10.49 -3.04 8.98
C LEU A 126 -10.12 -1.58 8.67
N ALA A 127 -9.84 -0.76 9.68
CA ALA A 127 -9.36 0.61 9.50
C ALA A 127 -8.00 0.64 8.77
N ILE A 128 -7.06 -0.21 9.18
CA ILE A 128 -5.77 -0.33 8.48
C ILE A 128 -5.99 -0.76 7.03
N LYS A 129 -6.89 -1.70 6.75
CA LYS A 129 -7.26 -2.05 5.36
C LYS A 129 -7.85 -0.86 4.59
N ARG A 130 -8.78 -0.11 5.20
CA ARG A 130 -9.45 1.03 4.57
C ARG A 130 -8.47 2.17 4.24
N TYR A 131 -7.60 2.54 5.18
CA TYR A 131 -6.76 3.74 5.08
C TYR A 131 -5.34 3.44 4.59
N LEU A 132 -4.65 2.44 5.15
CA LEU A 132 -3.26 2.12 4.80
C LEU A 132 -3.14 1.20 3.58
N LEU A 133 -4.14 0.35 3.32
CA LEU A 133 -4.17 -0.49 2.11
C LEU A 133 -5.03 0.11 0.98
N LEU A 134 -5.43 1.37 1.12
CA LEU A 134 -6.23 2.14 0.15
C LEU A 134 -7.59 1.50 -0.20
N GLY A 135 -8.19 0.73 0.71
CA GLY A 135 -9.50 0.11 0.47
C GLY A 135 -10.65 1.13 0.36
N GLN A 136 -10.53 2.28 1.01
CA GLN A 136 -11.53 3.34 1.00
C GLN A 136 -11.28 4.33 -0.15
N GLY A 137 -11.76 3.99 -1.35
CA GLY A 137 -11.43 4.71 -2.59
C GLY A 137 -11.88 6.17 -2.64
N ASP A 138 -13.03 6.52 -2.04
CA ASP A 138 -13.52 7.90 -2.00
C ASP A 138 -12.61 8.81 -1.17
N PHE A 139 -12.27 8.38 0.05
CA PHE A 139 -11.33 9.08 0.93
C PHE A 139 -9.97 9.30 0.25
N ILE A 140 -9.37 8.24 -0.32
CA ILE A 140 -8.06 8.34 -0.97
C ILE A 140 -8.10 9.26 -2.18
N GLN A 141 -9.17 9.21 -2.99
CA GLN A 141 -9.32 10.09 -4.14
C GLN A 141 -9.37 11.56 -3.72
N TYR A 142 -10.20 11.90 -2.72
CA TYR A 142 -10.28 13.26 -2.19
C TYR A 142 -8.96 13.72 -1.55
N LEU A 143 -8.31 12.84 -0.77
CA LEU A 143 -7.01 13.11 -0.17
C LEU A 143 -5.97 13.45 -1.25
N MET A 144 -5.89 12.67 -2.32
CA MET A 144 -4.96 12.93 -3.43
C MET A 144 -5.24 14.24 -4.15
N ASP A 145 -6.50 14.59 -4.36
CA ASP A 145 -6.87 15.84 -5.04
C ASP A 145 -6.52 17.08 -4.19
N ILE A 146 -6.66 16.98 -2.87
CA ILE A 146 -6.36 18.07 -1.93
C ILE A 146 -4.85 18.19 -1.67
N VAL A 147 -4.17 17.06 -1.47
CA VAL A 147 -2.76 17.01 -1.07
C VAL A 147 -1.83 17.08 -2.29
N GLY A 148 -2.29 16.70 -3.48
CA GLY A 148 -1.48 16.64 -4.70
C GLY A 148 -0.75 17.94 -5.10
N PRO A 149 -1.39 19.14 -5.01
CA PRO A 149 -0.70 20.41 -5.27
C PRO A 149 0.48 20.65 -4.32
N GLU A 150 0.33 20.34 -3.04
CA GLU A 150 1.37 20.49 -2.01
C GLU A 150 2.50 19.49 -2.20
N LEU A 151 2.17 18.24 -2.54
CA LEU A 151 3.19 17.19 -2.76
C LEU A 151 4.01 17.39 -4.03
N SER A 152 3.55 18.26 -4.94
CA SER A 152 4.28 18.61 -6.14
C SER A 152 5.44 19.57 -5.87
N GLU A 153 5.45 20.23 -4.70
CA GLU A 153 6.56 21.03 -4.20
C GLU A 153 7.73 20.16 -3.68
N PRO A 154 8.96 20.71 -3.60
CA PRO A 154 10.08 20.00 -3.00
C PRO A 154 9.81 19.67 -1.53
N ALA A 155 10.26 18.50 -1.06
CA ALA A 155 9.95 18.01 0.29
C ALA A 155 10.34 18.99 1.42
N ASN A 156 11.38 19.80 1.22
CA ASN A 156 11.88 20.76 2.19
C ASN A 156 10.89 21.91 2.50
N THR A 157 9.94 22.23 1.61
CA THR A 157 8.96 23.31 1.84
C THR A 157 7.69 22.80 2.52
N ILE A 158 7.51 21.48 2.60
CA ILE A 158 6.26 20.87 3.02
C ILE A 158 6.23 20.71 4.54
N SER A 159 5.22 21.31 5.16
CA SER A 159 4.96 21.20 6.59
C SER A 159 4.07 20.00 6.92
N SER A 160 4.49 19.17 7.87
CA SER A 160 3.67 18.06 8.40
C SER A 160 2.36 18.55 9.02
N PHE A 161 2.36 19.73 9.65
CA PHE A 161 1.15 20.33 10.23
C PHE A 161 0.13 20.72 9.15
N LYS A 162 0.62 21.25 8.02
CA LYS A 162 -0.25 21.59 6.88
C LYS A 162 -0.89 20.33 6.31
N LEU A 163 -0.11 19.27 6.10
CA LEU A 163 -0.61 17.98 5.62
C LEU A 163 -1.61 17.34 6.58
N ALA A 164 -1.40 17.45 7.90
CA ALA A 164 -2.35 16.99 8.89
C ALA A 164 -3.69 17.74 8.79
N GLY A 165 -3.67 19.06 8.59
CA GLY A 165 -4.90 19.83 8.34
C GLY A 165 -5.63 19.45 7.05
N LEU A 166 -4.89 19.07 6.00
CA LEU A 166 -5.47 18.57 4.75
C LEU A 166 -6.05 17.16 4.91
N LEU A 167 -5.41 16.30 5.70
CA LEU A 167 -5.91 14.98 6.06
C LEU A 167 -7.27 15.10 6.78
N GLU A 168 -7.37 15.96 7.79
CA GLU A 168 -8.63 16.24 8.50
C GLU A 168 -9.73 16.76 7.56
N SER A 169 -9.35 17.60 6.60
CA SER A 169 -10.28 18.10 5.59
C SER A 169 -10.79 16.98 4.67
N ALA A 170 -9.91 16.04 4.28
CA ALA A 170 -10.27 14.89 3.46
C ALA A 170 -11.16 13.88 4.21
N ILE A 171 -10.91 13.68 5.52
CA ILE A 171 -11.77 12.85 6.38
C ILE A 171 -13.19 13.42 6.41
N ARG A 172 -13.34 14.74 6.66
CA ARG A 172 -14.65 15.41 6.72
C ARG A 172 -15.38 15.45 5.37
N ALA A 173 -14.64 15.50 4.26
CA ALA A 173 -15.22 15.56 2.92
C ALA A 173 -15.64 14.19 2.36
N SER A 174 -15.27 13.09 3.02
CA SER A 174 -15.52 11.73 2.54
C SER A 174 -16.45 10.95 3.47
N ASN A 175 -16.79 9.71 3.12
CA ASN A 175 -17.57 8.84 4.00
C ASN A 175 -16.78 8.36 5.24
N ALA A 176 -15.47 8.63 5.29
CA ALA A 176 -14.63 8.38 6.47
C ALA A 176 -15.13 9.13 7.72
N GLN A 177 -15.89 10.22 7.56
CA GLN A 177 -16.47 10.97 8.68
C GLN A 177 -17.41 10.14 9.58
N TYR A 178 -17.96 9.04 9.08
CA TYR A 178 -18.89 8.17 9.81
C TYR A 178 -18.18 7.03 10.56
N ASP A 179 -16.87 6.88 10.40
CA ASP A 179 -16.10 5.90 11.16
C ASP A 179 -15.88 6.37 12.60
N ASP A 180 -15.55 5.43 13.49
CA ASP A 180 -15.36 5.72 14.90
C ASP A 180 -14.28 6.79 15.14
N PRO A 181 -14.53 7.78 16.01
CA PRO A 181 -13.59 8.87 16.25
C PRO A 181 -12.25 8.39 16.83
N ASP A 182 -12.24 7.29 17.59
CA ASP A 182 -11.00 6.69 18.10
C ASP A 182 -10.13 6.11 16.97
N ILE A 183 -10.74 5.62 15.88
CA ILE A 183 -10.01 5.14 14.71
C ILE A 183 -9.38 6.31 13.95
N LEU A 184 -10.13 7.41 13.82
CA LEU A 184 -9.67 8.60 13.10
C LEU A 184 -8.55 9.35 13.84
N ASP A 185 -8.61 9.47 15.18
CA ASP A 185 -7.55 10.10 16.00
C ASP A 185 -6.20 9.36 15.91
N ARG A 186 -6.25 8.07 15.54
CA ARG A 186 -5.06 7.22 15.37
C ARG A 186 -4.42 7.37 13.98
N LEU A 187 -5.14 7.90 12.99
CA LEU A 187 -4.60 8.12 11.65
C LEU A 187 -3.78 9.42 11.64
N ARG A 188 -2.49 9.32 11.33
CA ARG A 188 -1.57 10.46 11.30
C ARG A 188 -0.77 10.51 10.02
N VAL A 189 -0.33 11.71 9.66
CA VAL A 189 0.62 11.91 8.57
C VAL A 189 2.04 11.71 9.10
N LYS A 190 2.80 10.85 8.43
CA LYS A 190 4.22 10.64 8.66
C LYS A 190 5.01 11.12 7.45
N MET A 191 6.06 11.88 7.71
CA MET A 191 7.02 12.30 6.68
C MET A 191 8.26 11.41 6.78
N MET A 192 8.60 10.75 5.68
CA MET A 192 9.80 9.93 5.60
C MET A 192 11.07 10.80 5.59
N PRO A 193 12.23 10.28 6.04
CA PRO A 193 13.49 11.00 5.89
C PRO A 193 13.77 11.27 4.40
N HIS A 194 14.08 12.51 4.04
CA HIS A 194 14.26 12.94 2.65
C HIS A 194 15.54 13.73 2.43
N GLY A 195 16.09 13.64 1.22
CA GLY A 195 17.28 14.35 0.76
C GLY A 195 16.97 15.64 -0.01
N SER A 196 18.01 16.35 -0.41
CA SER A 196 17.90 17.51 -1.30
C SER A 196 17.60 17.06 -2.73
N GLY A 197 16.32 17.06 -3.11
CA GLY A 197 15.87 16.69 -4.46
C GLY A 197 14.57 15.89 -4.48
N ASP A 198 14.15 15.35 -3.33
CA ASP A 198 12.92 14.58 -3.23
C ASP A 198 11.68 15.49 -3.32
N ARG A 199 10.64 14.98 -3.99
CA ARG A 199 9.33 15.64 -4.04
C ARG A 199 8.48 15.17 -2.88
N GLY A 200 7.51 15.98 -2.47
CA GLY A 200 6.57 15.59 -1.40
C GLY A 200 5.88 14.25 -1.64
N TRP A 201 5.63 13.90 -2.91
CA TRP A 201 5.02 12.62 -3.30
C TRP A 201 5.77 11.38 -2.83
N ASP A 202 7.09 11.45 -2.68
CA ASP A 202 7.93 10.32 -2.28
C ASP A 202 8.14 10.26 -0.76
N VAL A 203 7.80 11.35 -0.06
CA VAL A 203 8.04 11.56 1.37
C VAL A 203 6.77 11.36 2.20
N PHE A 204 5.62 11.63 1.61
CA PHE A 204 4.32 11.52 2.25
C PHE A 204 3.96 10.06 2.56
N SER A 205 3.59 9.81 3.82
CA SER A 205 3.03 8.53 4.26
C SER A 205 1.91 8.71 5.28
N LEU A 206 1.00 7.74 5.34
CA LEU A 206 0.04 7.62 6.42
C LEU A 206 0.53 6.59 7.45
N GLU A 207 0.35 6.90 8.72
CA GLU A 207 0.71 6.06 9.85
C GLU A 207 -0.53 5.83 10.73
N TYR A 208 -0.68 4.60 11.21
CA TYR A 208 -1.74 4.23 12.14
C TYR A 208 -1.13 4.01 13.52
N ASN A 209 -1.41 4.91 14.45
CA ASN A 209 -0.86 4.83 15.79
C ASN A 209 -1.71 3.90 16.66
N THR A 210 -1.21 2.70 16.93
CA THR A 210 -1.84 1.79 17.88
C THR A 210 -1.49 2.23 19.31
N ARG A 211 -2.33 1.85 20.27
CA ARG A 211 -2.08 2.08 21.69
C ARG A 211 -2.20 0.74 22.39
N VAL A 212 -1.59 0.60 23.57
CA VAL A 212 -1.78 -0.55 24.46
C VAL A 212 -3.28 -0.84 24.60
N PRO A 213 -3.73 -2.10 24.42
CA PRO A 213 -2.94 -3.34 24.29
C PRO A 213 -2.62 -3.75 22.83
N LEU A 214 -3.09 -3.02 21.82
CA LEU A 214 -2.99 -3.41 20.41
C LEU A 214 -1.55 -3.37 19.87
N ASP A 215 -0.66 -2.60 20.50
CA ASP A 215 0.76 -2.48 20.14
C ASP A 215 1.52 -3.82 20.22
N THR A 216 1.04 -4.78 21.00
CA THR A 216 1.65 -6.12 21.05
C THR A 216 1.42 -6.93 19.78
N VAL A 217 0.32 -6.66 19.08
CA VAL A 217 0.03 -7.23 17.76
C VAL A 217 0.64 -6.36 16.67
N PHE A 218 0.40 -5.06 16.74
CA PHE A 218 0.90 -4.08 15.79
C PHE A 218 2.28 -3.54 16.20
N THR A 219 3.24 -4.44 16.28
CA THR A 219 4.64 -4.08 16.58
C THR A 219 5.21 -3.09 15.55
N GLU A 220 6.25 -2.35 15.92
CA GLU A 220 6.98 -1.46 14.99
C GLU A 220 7.40 -2.16 13.69
N PHE A 221 7.79 -3.44 13.78
CA PHE A 221 8.15 -4.27 12.63
C PHE A 221 6.96 -4.53 11.70
N VAL A 222 5.79 -4.84 12.26
CA VAL A 222 4.55 -5.05 11.53
C VAL A 222 4.10 -3.75 10.85
N MET A 223 4.16 -2.63 11.58
CA MET A 223 3.82 -1.31 11.02
C MET A 223 4.80 -0.87 9.93
N ALA A 224 6.09 -1.22 10.03
CA ALA A 224 7.05 -1.00 8.96
C ALA A 224 6.71 -1.78 7.69
N LYS A 225 6.19 -3.02 7.80
CA LYS A 225 5.67 -3.78 6.64
C LYS A 225 4.46 -3.08 6.01
N TYR A 226 3.49 -2.63 6.82
CA TYR A 226 2.34 -1.86 6.31
C TYR A 226 2.76 -0.57 5.61
N LEU A 227 3.69 0.18 6.19
CA LEU A 227 4.22 1.40 5.59
C LEU A 227 4.90 1.13 4.24
N ARG A 228 5.64 0.02 4.13
CA ARG A 228 6.26 -0.40 2.87
C ARG A 228 5.22 -0.74 1.80
N ILE A 229 4.14 -1.43 2.19
CA ILE A 229 3.00 -1.72 1.30
C ILE A 229 2.30 -0.42 0.89
N PHE A 230 1.99 0.46 1.85
CA PHE A 230 1.36 1.76 1.61
C PHE A 230 2.16 2.57 0.58
N ASN A 231 3.48 2.69 0.76
CA ASN A 231 4.33 3.46 -0.16
C ASN A 231 4.31 2.91 -1.60
N PHE A 232 4.26 1.59 -1.75
CA PHE A 232 4.09 0.97 -3.07
C PHE A 232 2.72 1.29 -3.68
N LEU A 233 1.65 1.08 -2.92
CA LEU A 233 0.28 1.35 -3.35
C LEU A 233 0.06 2.83 -3.69
N TRP A 234 0.64 3.72 -2.88
CA TRP A 234 0.60 5.17 -3.07
C TRP A 234 1.29 5.59 -4.37
N LYS A 235 2.45 5.00 -4.69
CA LYS A 235 3.14 5.23 -5.97
C LYS A 235 2.30 4.74 -7.16
N LEU A 236 1.71 3.55 -7.06
CA LEU A 236 0.81 3.03 -8.09
C LEU A 236 -0.40 3.96 -8.30
N ARG A 237 -1.03 4.40 -7.20
CA ARG A 237 -2.17 5.32 -7.24
C ARG A 237 -1.79 6.70 -7.79
N ARG A 238 -0.59 7.22 -7.49
CA ARG A 238 -0.05 8.46 -8.08
C ARG A 238 0.04 8.39 -9.60
N VAL A 239 0.51 7.27 -10.15
CA VAL A 239 0.61 7.08 -11.60
C VAL A 239 -0.78 7.04 -12.25
N GLU A 240 -1.73 6.33 -11.66
CA GLU A 240 -3.11 6.29 -12.11
C GLU A 240 -3.75 7.69 -12.10
N HIS A 241 -3.59 8.44 -10.99
CA HIS A 241 -4.07 9.81 -10.87
C HIS A 241 -3.47 10.74 -11.92
N ALA A 242 -2.16 10.62 -12.18
CA ALA A 242 -1.47 11.35 -13.23
C ALA A 242 -2.04 11.02 -14.62
N LEU A 243 -2.28 9.75 -14.94
CA LEU A 243 -2.89 9.33 -16.21
C LEU A 243 -4.32 9.87 -16.37
N ILE A 244 -5.15 9.84 -15.32
CA ILE A 244 -6.48 10.44 -15.33
C ILE A 244 -6.38 11.96 -15.57
N GLY A 245 -5.39 12.62 -14.96
CA GLY A 245 -5.05 14.02 -15.23
C GLY A 245 -4.73 14.27 -16.69
N ALA A 246 -3.87 13.44 -17.31
CA ALA A 246 -3.57 13.51 -18.75
C ALA A 246 -4.81 13.37 -19.60
N TRP A 247 -5.67 12.40 -19.30
CA TRP A 247 -6.90 12.19 -20.05
C TRP A 247 -7.84 13.41 -20.00
N LYS A 248 -7.97 14.06 -18.83
CA LYS A 248 -8.80 15.26 -18.67
C LYS A 248 -8.33 16.40 -19.57
N VAL A 249 -7.02 16.58 -19.72
CA VAL A 249 -6.41 17.61 -20.59
C VAL A 249 -6.52 17.21 -22.07
N MET A 250 -6.45 15.92 -22.35
CA MET A 250 -6.38 15.32 -23.67
C MET A 250 -7.70 15.31 -24.47
N LYS A 251 -8.81 15.75 -23.87
CA LYS A 251 -10.17 15.63 -24.43
C LYS A 251 -10.24 16.01 -25.93
N PRO A 252 -10.54 15.04 -26.82
CA PRO A 252 -10.37 15.18 -28.27
C PRO A 252 -11.27 16.26 -28.91
N ASN A 253 -12.40 16.57 -28.27
CA ASN A 253 -13.33 17.59 -28.75
C ASN A 253 -12.76 19.02 -28.68
N CYS A 254 -11.78 19.27 -27.80
CA CYS A 254 -11.07 20.55 -27.78
C CYS A 254 -10.07 20.63 -28.95
N ALA A 255 -9.29 19.57 -29.18
CA ALA A 255 -8.23 19.55 -30.20
C ALA A 255 -8.73 19.70 -31.65
N ILE A 256 -9.88 19.09 -31.99
CA ILE A 256 -10.36 19.06 -33.38
C ILE A 256 -10.94 20.41 -33.83
N SER A 257 -11.60 21.16 -32.93
CA SER A 257 -12.06 22.53 -33.18
C SER A 257 -10.88 23.51 -33.33
N GLN A 258 -9.77 23.27 -32.62
CA GLN A 258 -8.57 24.10 -32.55
C GLN A 258 -7.64 24.01 -33.79
N LEU A 259 -7.80 22.98 -34.63
CA LEU A 259 -6.94 22.71 -35.79
C LEU A 259 -7.45 23.31 -37.12
N LEU A 260 -8.50 24.14 -37.08
CA LEU A 260 -9.13 24.72 -38.27
C LEU A 260 -8.31 25.87 -38.91
N SER A 261 -7.39 26.49 -38.17
CA SER A 261 -6.62 27.67 -38.61
C SER A 261 -5.21 27.38 -39.13
N MET A 262 -4.72 26.14 -39.04
CA MET A 262 -3.34 25.78 -39.39
C MET A 262 -3.19 25.31 -40.85
N ASP A 263 -2.00 25.49 -41.41
CA ASP A 263 -1.61 24.95 -42.71
C ASP A 263 -1.84 23.42 -42.78
N ALA A 264 -2.38 22.93 -43.90
CA ALA A 264 -2.81 21.54 -44.06
C ALA A 264 -1.70 20.52 -43.74
N GLY A 265 -0.43 20.80 -44.09
CA GLY A 265 0.70 19.91 -43.81
C GLY A 265 1.17 19.89 -42.34
N VAL A 266 0.94 20.96 -41.59
CA VAL A 266 1.23 21.01 -40.14
C VAL A 266 0.08 20.35 -39.37
N LYS A 267 -1.15 20.58 -39.83
CA LYS A 267 -2.38 19.97 -39.31
C LYS A 267 -2.32 18.45 -39.27
N VAL A 268 -1.95 17.82 -40.39
CA VAL A 268 -1.88 16.35 -40.48
C VAL A 268 -0.82 15.77 -39.54
N ARG A 269 0.39 16.35 -39.50
CA ARG A 269 1.47 15.91 -38.61
C ARG A 269 1.09 16.03 -37.14
N PHE A 270 0.41 17.13 -36.79
CA PHE A 270 -0.02 17.36 -35.42
C PHE A 270 -1.11 16.39 -34.98
N VAL A 271 -2.11 16.12 -35.83
CA VAL A 271 -3.14 15.10 -35.57
C VAL A 271 -2.52 13.72 -35.41
N ALA A 272 -1.48 13.38 -36.18
CA ALA A 272 -0.76 12.12 -36.04
C ALA A 272 -0.09 12.02 -34.66
N ILE A 273 0.57 13.08 -34.19
CA ILE A 273 1.21 13.11 -32.85
C ILE A 273 0.16 12.99 -31.74
N LEU A 274 -0.95 13.72 -31.85
CA LEU A 274 -2.05 13.59 -30.88
C LEU A 274 -2.57 12.16 -30.83
N ARG A 275 -2.83 11.53 -31.99
CA ARG A 275 -3.27 10.13 -32.06
C ARG A 275 -2.32 9.18 -31.37
N ARG A 276 -1.02 9.30 -31.67
CA ARG A 276 0.04 8.49 -31.05
C ARG A 276 0.09 8.70 -29.53
N CYS A 277 -0.06 9.94 -29.07
CA CYS A 277 -0.19 10.24 -27.65
C CYS A 277 -1.40 9.54 -27.01
N GLN A 278 -2.54 9.42 -27.71
CA GLN A 278 -3.74 8.75 -27.12
C GLN A 278 -3.54 7.25 -27.04
N VAL A 279 -2.93 6.68 -28.08
CA VAL A 279 -2.59 5.25 -28.11
C VAL A 279 -1.63 4.92 -26.98
N LEU A 280 -0.56 5.70 -26.82
CA LEU A 280 0.41 5.51 -25.73
C LEU A 280 -0.25 5.68 -24.34
N TRP A 281 -1.15 6.66 -24.19
CA TRP A 281 -1.94 6.80 -22.97
C TRP A 281 -2.79 5.56 -22.68
N ASP A 282 -3.47 5.02 -23.69
CA ASP A 282 -4.33 3.84 -23.56
C ASP A 282 -3.51 2.60 -23.17
N GLU A 283 -2.34 2.40 -23.78
CA GLU A 283 -1.40 1.33 -23.43
C GLU A 283 -0.91 1.45 -21.98
N MET A 284 -0.48 2.65 -21.55
CA MET A 284 -0.05 2.92 -20.18
C MET A 284 -1.19 2.75 -19.18
N ASN A 285 -2.38 3.24 -19.50
CA ASN A 285 -3.56 3.14 -18.66
C ASN A 285 -4.01 1.67 -18.52
N HIS A 286 -4.04 0.92 -19.62
CA HIS A 286 -4.35 -0.51 -19.60
C HIS A 286 -3.40 -1.27 -18.67
N PHE A 287 -2.08 -1.03 -18.77
CA PHE A 287 -1.10 -1.64 -17.88
C PHE A 287 -1.35 -1.30 -16.40
N VAL A 288 -1.46 -0.01 -16.07
CA VAL A 288 -1.62 0.47 -14.68
C VAL A 288 -2.93 -0.02 -14.07
N THR A 289 -4.03 0.06 -14.82
CA THR A 289 -5.34 -0.39 -14.36
C THR A 289 -5.36 -1.90 -14.11
N ASN A 290 -4.78 -2.72 -14.99
CA ASN A 290 -4.71 -4.17 -14.77
C ASN A 290 -3.82 -4.55 -13.57
N LEU A 291 -2.69 -3.87 -13.42
CA LEU A 291 -1.82 -4.07 -12.26
C LEU A 291 -2.53 -3.70 -10.96
N GLN A 292 -3.24 -2.57 -10.93
CA GLN A 292 -4.04 -2.16 -9.78
C GLN A 292 -5.14 -3.17 -9.47
N TYR A 293 -5.85 -3.67 -10.49
CA TYR A 293 -6.87 -4.69 -10.29
C TYR A 293 -6.30 -5.99 -9.71
N TYR A 294 -5.13 -6.42 -10.18
CA TYR A 294 -4.45 -7.58 -9.61
C TYR A 294 -4.12 -7.36 -8.12
N ILE A 295 -3.50 -6.23 -7.77
CA ILE A 295 -3.12 -5.96 -6.39
C ILE A 295 -4.34 -5.82 -5.49
N MET A 296 -5.37 -5.09 -5.91
CA MET A 296 -6.56 -4.84 -5.08
C MET A 296 -7.40 -6.11 -4.88
N PHE A 297 -7.71 -6.84 -5.97
CA PHE A 297 -8.65 -7.96 -5.89
C PHE A 297 -7.97 -9.30 -5.62
N GLU A 298 -6.89 -9.63 -6.34
CA GLU A 298 -6.25 -10.96 -6.22
C GLU A 298 -5.32 -11.03 -5.01
N VAL A 299 -4.66 -9.93 -4.65
CA VAL A 299 -3.69 -9.90 -3.54
C VAL A 299 -4.36 -9.46 -2.24
N LEU A 300 -4.90 -8.24 -2.20
CA LEU A 300 -5.42 -7.67 -0.95
C LEU A 300 -6.73 -8.32 -0.51
N GLU A 301 -7.73 -8.45 -1.40
CA GLU A 301 -9.04 -8.98 -1.01
C GLU A 301 -8.99 -10.47 -0.66
N VAL A 302 -8.33 -11.30 -1.48
CA VAL A 302 -8.17 -12.73 -1.18
C VAL A 302 -7.40 -12.94 0.13
N SER A 303 -6.29 -12.24 0.33
CA SER A 303 -5.52 -12.39 1.58
C SER A 303 -6.33 -11.92 2.80
N TRP A 304 -7.16 -10.88 2.63
CA TRP A 304 -8.03 -10.40 3.71
C TRP A 304 -9.11 -11.41 4.08
N SER A 305 -9.76 -12.04 3.12
CA SER A 305 -10.76 -13.08 3.38
C SER A 305 -10.15 -14.26 4.13
N CYS A 306 -8.98 -14.75 3.70
CA CYS A 306 -8.27 -15.81 4.43
C CYS A 306 -7.89 -15.37 5.86
N PHE A 307 -7.45 -14.12 6.05
CA PHE A 307 -7.15 -13.59 7.37
C PHE A 307 -8.38 -13.50 8.28
N LEU A 308 -9.54 -13.12 7.74
CA LEU A 308 -10.79 -13.09 8.49
C LEU A 308 -11.20 -14.49 8.96
N GLU A 309 -11.10 -15.50 8.10
CA GLU A 309 -11.37 -16.90 8.43
C GLU A 309 -10.42 -17.39 9.53
N GLU A 310 -9.10 -17.21 9.36
CA GLU A 310 -8.10 -17.62 10.35
C GLU A 310 -8.25 -16.87 11.69
N MET A 311 -8.66 -15.60 11.66
CA MET A 311 -8.93 -14.82 12.87
C MET A 311 -10.17 -15.31 13.62
N GLU A 312 -11.16 -15.88 12.93
CA GLU A 312 -12.35 -16.47 13.58
C GLU A 312 -12.08 -17.87 14.13
N GLU A 313 -11.14 -18.60 13.54
CA GLU A 313 -10.70 -19.92 14.01
C GLU A 313 -9.66 -19.87 15.14
N ALA A 314 -8.99 -18.72 15.33
CA ALA A 314 -7.94 -18.52 16.32
C ALA A 314 -8.42 -18.81 17.75
N GLN A 315 -7.69 -19.68 18.46
CA GLN A 315 -8.02 -20.07 19.84
C GLN A 315 -7.21 -19.30 20.87
N ASP A 316 -6.01 -18.87 20.51
CA ASP A 316 -5.10 -18.11 21.35
C ASP A 316 -4.55 -16.87 20.62
N LEU A 317 -3.85 -16.01 21.37
CA LEU A 317 -3.26 -14.79 20.82
C LEU A 317 -2.06 -15.08 19.90
N ASP A 318 -1.38 -16.22 20.08
CA ASP A 318 -0.25 -16.61 19.23
C ASP A 318 -0.71 -17.02 17.82
N ASP A 319 -1.84 -17.74 17.72
CA ASP A 319 -2.54 -18.08 16.49
C ASP A 319 -2.98 -16.81 15.76
N LEU A 320 -3.53 -15.83 16.49
CA LEU A 320 -3.92 -14.54 15.92
C LEU A 320 -2.72 -13.76 15.37
N LEU A 321 -1.60 -13.73 16.11
CA LEU A 321 -0.34 -13.12 15.67
C LEU A 321 0.22 -13.83 14.42
N ALA A 322 0.18 -15.17 14.40
CA ALA A 322 0.66 -15.97 13.28
C ALA A 322 -0.21 -15.75 12.01
N ALA A 323 -1.53 -15.72 12.16
CA ALA A 323 -2.46 -15.42 11.08
C ALA A 323 -2.22 -14.02 10.49
N HIS A 324 -1.99 -13.03 11.36
CA HIS A 324 -1.70 -11.65 10.93
C HIS A 324 -0.35 -11.54 10.20
N GLU A 325 0.69 -12.23 10.70
CA GLU A 325 1.99 -12.27 10.04
C GLU A 325 1.92 -12.99 8.68
N LYS A 326 1.18 -14.09 8.60
CA LYS A 326 0.91 -14.82 7.35
C LYS A 326 0.17 -13.93 6.35
N TYR A 327 -0.84 -13.20 6.78
CA TYR A 327 -1.59 -12.23 5.98
C TYR A 327 -0.65 -11.18 5.36
N LEU A 328 0.19 -10.54 6.19
CA LEU A 328 1.12 -9.52 5.73
C LEU A 328 2.20 -10.07 4.79
N ASN A 329 2.77 -11.23 5.10
CA ASN A 329 3.79 -11.86 4.26
C ASN A 329 3.20 -12.25 2.90
N SER A 330 1.97 -12.76 2.86
CA SER A 330 1.23 -13.03 1.61
C SER A 330 1.10 -11.77 0.76
N ILE A 331 0.74 -10.63 1.36
CA ILE A 331 0.63 -9.36 0.63
C ILE A 331 1.99 -8.91 0.11
N VAL A 332 3.04 -8.92 0.95
CA VAL A 332 4.38 -8.46 0.56
C VAL A 332 4.94 -9.30 -0.60
N GLU A 333 4.80 -10.62 -0.53
CA GLU A 333 5.29 -11.51 -1.59
C GLU A 333 4.50 -11.33 -2.89
N LYS A 334 3.16 -11.39 -2.82
CA LYS A 334 2.29 -11.28 -4.00
C LYS A 334 2.26 -9.88 -4.64
N SER A 335 2.55 -8.83 -3.88
CA SER A 335 2.68 -7.46 -4.40
C SER A 335 4.04 -7.15 -5.06
N LEU A 336 4.89 -8.15 -5.27
CA LEU A 336 6.24 -8.00 -5.84
C LEU A 336 7.20 -7.20 -4.94
N LEU A 337 6.90 -7.08 -3.64
CA LEU A 337 7.75 -6.44 -2.64
C LEU A 337 8.66 -7.43 -1.91
N GLY A 338 8.61 -8.72 -2.24
CA GLY A 338 9.52 -9.72 -1.70
C GLY A 338 10.98 -9.48 -2.09
N GLU A 339 11.91 -10.06 -1.31
CA GLU A 339 13.35 -9.94 -1.60
C GLU A 339 13.74 -10.57 -2.94
N ARG A 340 13.04 -11.64 -3.32
CA ARG A 340 13.26 -12.38 -4.58
C ARG A 340 12.74 -11.64 -5.81
N SER A 341 11.80 -10.70 -5.64
CA SER A 341 11.16 -9.92 -6.71
C SER A 341 11.69 -8.49 -6.84
N GLN A 342 12.78 -8.14 -6.14
CA GLN A 342 13.38 -6.79 -6.16
C GLN A 342 13.72 -6.29 -7.57
N HIS A 343 14.21 -7.16 -8.46
CA HIS A 343 14.55 -6.77 -9.83
C HIS A 343 13.33 -6.32 -10.63
N ILE A 344 12.23 -7.09 -10.56
CA ILE A 344 10.97 -6.76 -11.21
C ILE A 344 10.36 -5.49 -10.62
N CYS A 345 10.40 -5.36 -9.29
CA CYS A 345 9.92 -4.16 -8.60
C CYS A 345 10.68 -2.90 -9.06
N LYS A 346 12.00 -2.99 -9.27
CA LYS A 346 12.79 -1.89 -9.83
C LYS A 346 12.35 -1.56 -11.26
N THR A 347 12.18 -2.55 -12.13
CA THR A 347 11.66 -2.33 -13.49
C THR A 347 10.29 -1.65 -13.47
N LEU A 348 9.40 -2.07 -12.56
CA LEU A 348 8.09 -1.47 -12.36
C LEU A 348 8.17 0.00 -11.93
N PHE A 349 9.08 0.35 -11.02
CA PHE A 349 9.28 1.75 -10.64
C PHE A 349 9.87 2.60 -11.76
N VAL A 350 10.73 2.05 -12.61
CA VAL A 350 11.21 2.75 -13.81
C VAL A 350 10.05 2.99 -14.79
N LEU A 351 9.13 2.02 -14.96
CA LEU A 351 7.91 2.20 -15.74
C LEU A 351 7.03 3.32 -15.17
N PHE A 352 6.85 3.38 -13.85
CA PHE A 352 6.08 4.46 -13.20
C PHE A 352 6.69 5.84 -13.46
N GLU A 353 8.00 5.98 -13.33
CA GLU A 353 8.70 7.23 -13.64
C GLU A 353 8.55 7.63 -15.12
N LEU A 354 8.60 6.66 -16.04
CA LEU A 354 8.38 6.92 -17.47
C LEU A 354 6.96 7.41 -17.75
N ILE A 355 5.95 6.85 -17.08
CA ILE A 355 4.55 7.32 -17.20
C ILE A 355 4.40 8.75 -16.65
N LEU A 356 5.08 9.10 -15.56
CA LEU A 356 5.09 10.47 -15.03
C LEU A 356 5.81 11.46 -15.97
N ARG A 357 6.86 11.01 -16.67
CA ARG A 357 7.50 11.80 -17.74
C ARG A 357 6.56 11.99 -18.93
N PHE A 358 5.84 10.94 -19.33
CA PHE A 358 4.80 11.02 -20.35
C PHE A 358 3.72 12.04 -19.98
N ARG A 359 3.24 12.03 -18.72
CA ARG A 359 2.28 13.03 -18.23
C ARG A 359 2.79 14.46 -18.41
N SER A 360 4.03 14.71 -18.01
CA SER A 360 4.68 16.01 -18.16
C SER A 360 4.85 16.42 -19.62
N HIS A 361 5.16 15.47 -20.50
CA HIS A 361 5.24 15.69 -21.94
C HIS A 361 3.88 16.03 -22.55
N ALA A 362 2.83 15.29 -22.18
CA ALA A 362 1.45 15.54 -22.59
C ALA A 362 0.98 16.94 -22.14
N ASP A 363 1.21 17.34 -20.88
CA ASP A 363 0.87 18.68 -20.40
C ASP A 363 1.51 19.78 -21.25
N ARG A 364 2.81 19.69 -21.53
CA ARG A 364 3.51 20.67 -22.38
C ARG A 364 2.93 20.73 -23.79
N LEU A 365 2.52 19.59 -24.35
CA LEU A 365 1.93 19.52 -25.69
C LEU A 365 0.58 20.25 -25.73
N TYR A 366 -0.27 20.03 -24.73
CA TYR A 366 -1.60 20.61 -24.66
C TYR A 366 -1.63 22.07 -24.16
N GLU A 367 -0.71 22.47 -23.28
CA GLU A 367 -0.55 23.88 -22.88
C GLU A 367 -0.21 24.77 -24.10
N ARG A 368 0.68 24.29 -24.97
CA ARG A 368 1.01 25.00 -26.22
C ARG A 368 -0.15 25.10 -27.20
N LEU A 369 -1.06 24.14 -27.20
CA LEU A 369 -2.29 24.24 -27.99
C LEU A 369 -3.18 25.38 -27.49
N HIS A 370 -3.32 25.49 -26.17
CA HIS A 370 -4.08 26.58 -25.57
C HIS A 370 -3.45 27.96 -25.84
N ASP A 371 -2.12 28.09 -25.79
CA ASP A 371 -1.39 29.32 -26.13
C ASP A 371 -1.66 29.79 -27.57
N LEU A 372 -1.64 28.85 -28.52
CA LEU A 372 -1.90 29.14 -29.94
C LEU A 372 -3.35 29.61 -30.13
N GLN A 373 -4.31 29.00 -29.43
CA GLN A 373 -5.72 29.40 -29.45
C GLN A 373 -5.94 30.80 -28.89
N ALA A 374 -5.36 31.14 -27.73
CA ALA A 374 -5.51 32.45 -27.11
C ALA A 374 -5.00 33.58 -28.03
N ARG A 375 -3.92 33.30 -28.77
CA ARG A 375 -3.36 34.22 -29.77
C ARG A 375 -4.23 34.37 -31.02
N GLU A 376 -4.95 33.33 -31.44
CA GLU A 376 -5.89 33.41 -32.57
C GLU A 376 -7.19 34.14 -32.20
N GLY A 377 -7.75 33.88 -31.02
CA GLY A 377 -8.93 34.60 -30.50
C GLY A 377 -8.67 36.09 -30.29
N SER A 378 -7.44 36.48 -29.90
CA SER A 378 -7.01 37.88 -29.83
C SER A 378 -6.88 38.52 -31.22
N LYS A 379 -6.40 37.76 -32.22
CA LYS A 379 -6.28 38.24 -33.61
C LYS A 379 -7.65 38.45 -34.28
N SER A 380 -8.63 37.57 -34.05
CA SER A 380 -9.99 37.75 -34.60
C SER A 380 -10.69 38.98 -34.00
N ARG A 381 -10.51 39.25 -32.70
CA ARG A 381 -10.98 40.48 -32.04
C ARG A 381 -10.28 41.75 -32.54
N SER A 382 -8.98 41.69 -32.87
CA SER A 382 -8.25 42.84 -33.44
C SER A 382 -8.61 43.12 -34.91
N ARG A 383 -8.95 42.08 -35.68
CA ARG A 383 -9.38 42.18 -37.09
C ARG A 383 -10.69 42.97 -37.22
N SER A 384 -11.59 42.85 -36.25
CA SER A 384 -12.82 43.65 -36.19
C SER A 384 -12.58 45.16 -35.94
N LYS A 385 -11.38 45.57 -35.49
CA LYS A 385 -11.07 46.99 -35.19
C LYS A 385 -10.13 47.66 -36.21
N ASN A 386 -9.43 46.91 -37.06
CA ASN A 386 -8.33 47.46 -37.87
C ASN A 386 -8.33 46.98 -39.34
N GLU A 387 -9.51 46.82 -39.95
CA GLU A 387 -9.60 46.78 -41.41
C GLU A 387 -9.44 48.18 -41.99
N ARG A 388 -8.20 48.64 -42.16
CA ARG A 388 -7.88 49.57 -43.28
C ARG A 388 -6.42 49.80 -43.65
N GLN A 389 -5.40 49.42 -42.87
CA GLN A 389 -4.02 49.74 -43.26
C GLN A 389 -3.01 48.62 -42.96
N ARG A 390 -2.20 48.29 -43.98
CA ARG A 390 -1.01 47.41 -44.04
C ARG A 390 -1.22 45.93 -44.39
N ALA A 391 -1.34 45.67 -45.70
CA ALA A 391 -1.25 44.32 -46.28
C ALA A 391 0.19 43.84 -46.62
N GLY A 392 1.21 44.68 -46.49
CA GLY A 392 2.57 44.35 -46.99
C GLY A 392 3.53 43.68 -45.99
N ALA A 393 3.44 43.98 -44.69
CA ALA A 393 4.44 43.52 -43.69
C ALA A 393 4.09 42.20 -42.99
N TRP A 394 2.91 41.63 -43.26
CA TRP A 394 2.32 40.53 -42.47
C TRP A 394 2.65 39.11 -42.93
N VAL A 395 3.20 38.95 -44.14
CA VAL A 395 3.48 37.62 -44.72
C VAL A 395 4.75 36.99 -44.13
N GLY A 396 5.78 37.80 -43.81
CA GLY A 396 7.03 37.32 -43.22
C GLY A 396 6.86 36.73 -41.82
N GLY A 397 6.04 37.36 -40.97
CA GLY A 397 5.77 36.88 -39.61
C GLY A 397 4.98 35.57 -39.54
N ARG A 398 4.12 35.27 -40.53
CA ARG A 398 3.39 33.99 -40.60
C ARG A 398 4.30 32.81 -40.98
N LYS A 399 5.26 33.03 -41.90
CA LYS A 399 6.21 31.99 -42.30
C LYS A 399 7.18 31.63 -41.17
N ALA A 400 7.75 32.65 -40.50
CA ALA A 400 8.62 32.42 -39.34
C ALA A 400 7.87 31.70 -38.19
N MET A 401 6.62 32.07 -37.92
CA MET A 401 5.79 31.40 -36.91
C MET A 401 5.42 29.96 -37.30
N SER A 402 5.09 29.70 -38.58
CA SER A 402 4.81 28.35 -39.06
C SER A 402 6.03 27.44 -38.99
N GLN A 403 7.24 27.99 -39.23
CA GLN A 403 8.50 27.28 -39.07
C GLN A 403 8.79 26.94 -37.60
N VAL A 404 8.67 27.90 -36.68
CA VAL A 404 8.87 27.67 -35.24
C VAL A 404 7.88 26.64 -34.69
N THR A 405 6.61 26.72 -35.09
CA THR A 405 5.60 25.72 -34.70
C THR A 405 5.90 24.36 -35.34
N GLY A 406 6.36 24.32 -36.60
CA GLY A 406 6.73 23.08 -37.28
C GLY A 406 7.95 22.38 -36.64
N GLU A 407 8.99 23.13 -36.27
CA GLU A 407 10.17 22.61 -35.57
C GLU A 407 9.82 22.08 -34.18
N PHE A 408 8.96 22.80 -33.45
CA PHE A 408 8.45 22.34 -32.16
C PHE A 408 7.66 21.04 -32.28
N ILE A 409 6.75 20.93 -33.26
CA ILE A 409 5.95 19.73 -33.49
C ILE A 409 6.84 18.54 -33.84
N ARG A 410 7.88 18.74 -34.65
CA ARG A 410 8.87 17.71 -34.96
C ARG A 410 9.60 17.25 -33.69
N LYS A 411 10.12 18.20 -32.90
CA LYS A 411 10.80 17.89 -31.65
C LYS A 411 9.89 17.12 -30.69
N MET A 412 8.64 17.56 -30.50
CA MET A 412 7.67 16.87 -29.65
C MET A 412 7.33 15.47 -30.14
N GLY A 413 7.25 15.28 -31.46
CA GLY A 413 7.09 13.96 -32.06
C GLY A 413 8.27 13.03 -31.72
N GLU A 414 9.51 13.50 -31.91
CA GLU A 414 10.72 12.74 -31.55
C GLU A 414 10.77 12.44 -30.03
N GLU A 415 10.44 13.45 -29.21
CA GLU A 415 10.00 13.41 -27.81
C GLU A 415 9.23 12.13 -27.42
N MET A 416 8.04 12.05 -28.01
CA MET A 416 7.03 11.03 -27.76
C MET A 416 7.44 9.67 -28.30
N ASP A 417 8.14 9.63 -29.44
CA ASP A 417 8.60 8.38 -30.05
C ASP A 417 9.66 7.73 -29.17
N GLY A 418 10.59 8.52 -28.61
CA GLY A 418 11.55 8.02 -27.63
C GLY A 418 10.89 7.46 -26.38
N ILE A 419 9.86 8.13 -25.85
CA ILE A 419 9.10 7.63 -24.68
C ILE A 419 8.34 6.34 -25.03
N ALA A 420 7.74 6.25 -26.21
CA ALA A 420 7.02 5.06 -26.65
C ALA A 420 7.96 3.85 -26.79
N ASP A 421 9.11 4.05 -27.45
CA ASP A 421 10.10 2.98 -27.63
C ASP A 421 10.67 2.51 -26.28
N GLU A 422 11.01 3.44 -25.38
CA GLU A 422 11.46 3.12 -24.01
C GLU A 422 10.38 2.37 -23.22
N TYR A 423 9.11 2.77 -23.35
CA TYR A 423 7.99 2.13 -22.69
C TYR A 423 7.77 0.69 -23.18
N SER A 424 7.72 0.48 -24.50
CA SER A 424 7.56 -0.86 -25.06
C SER A 424 8.69 -1.80 -24.65
N LEU A 425 9.94 -1.35 -24.70
CA LEU A 425 11.09 -2.15 -24.29
C LEU A 425 11.05 -2.54 -22.81
N LEU A 426 10.70 -1.59 -21.93
CA LEU A 426 10.60 -1.86 -20.50
C LEU A 426 9.40 -2.76 -20.17
N LEU A 427 8.27 -2.58 -20.86
CA LEU A 427 7.09 -3.40 -20.67
C LEU A 427 7.32 -4.84 -21.15
N ASP A 428 7.94 -5.03 -22.31
CA ASP A 428 8.34 -6.35 -22.81
C ASP A 428 9.31 -7.03 -21.83
N GLY A 429 10.29 -6.27 -21.34
CA GLY A 429 11.23 -6.75 -20.32
C GLY A 429 10.54 -7.14 -19.00
N PHE A 430 9.54 -6.37 -18.56
CA PHE A 430 8.74 -6.67 -17.39
C PHE A 430 7.91 -7.96 -17.59
N ILE A 431 7.18 -8.06 -18.70
CA ILE A 431 6.33 -9.21 -19.03
C ILE A 431 7.17 -10.49 -19.14
N ALA A 432 8.36 -10.43 -19.76
CA ALA A 432 9.26 -11.57 -19.87
C ALA A 432 9.82 -12.06 -18.52
N GLN A 433 9.89 -11.18 -17.51
CA GLN A 433 10.37 -11.55 -16.17
C GLN A 433 9.27 -12.18 -15.29
N LEU A 434 7.98 -11.99 -15.61
CA LEU A 434 6.87 -12.51 -14.79
C LEU A 434 6.87 -14.06 -14.69
N PRO A 435 7.02 -14.85 -15.78
CA PRO A 435 7.03 -16.31 -15.70
C PRO A 435 8.23 -16.90 -14.95
N VAL A 436 9.32 -16.12 -14.82
CA VAL A 436 10.54 -16.54 -14.11
C VAL A 436 10.31 -16.57 -12.58
N GLN A 437 9.31 -15.85 -12.08
CA GLN A 437 8.98 -15.80 -10.66
C GLN A 437 8.14 -17.01 -10.24
N GLN A 438 8.80 -18.15 -10.04
CA GLN A 438 8.13 -19.39 -9.59
C GLN A 438 7.63 -19.32 -8.14
N HIS A 439 8.09 -18.35 -7.35
CA HIS A 439 7.79 -18.23 -5.93
C HIS A 439 6.46 -17.50 -5.63
N VAL A 440 5.84 -16.88 -6.63
CA VAL A 440 4.54 -16.20 -6.53
C VAL A 440 3.68 -16.66 -7.70
N ASP A 441 2.40 -16.94 -7.45
CA ASP A 441 1.48 -17.23 -8.55
C ASP A 441 1.11 -15.95 -9.31
N LEU A 442 2.02 -15.54 -10.20
CA LEU A 442 1.84 -14.39 -11.09
C LEU A 442 1.13 -14.77 -12.40
N LYS A 443 0.66 -16.01 -12.55
CA LYS A 443 -0.02 -16.47 -13.77
C LYS A 443 -1.27 -15.64 -14.05
N PHE A 444 -2.00 -15.26 -13.00
CA PHE A 444 -3.16 -14.38 -13.11
C PHE A 444 -2.79 -12.97 -13.57
N LEU A 445 -1.69 -12.40 -13.06
CA LEU A 445 -1.21 -11.09 -13.52
C LEU A 445 -0.77 -11.16 -14.98
N PHE A 446 0.00 -12.17 -15.36
CA PHE A 446 0.43 -12.39 -16.73
C PHE A 446 -0.77 -12.55 -17.68
N PHE A 447 -1.74 -13.38 -17.30
CA PHE A 447 -2.96 -13.58 -18.07
C PHE A 447 -3.81 -12.31 -18.20
N ARG A 448 -3.89 -11.46 -17.16
CA ARG A 448 -4.63 -10.19 -17.26
C ARG A 448 -3.90 -9.15 -18.11
N LEU A 449 -2.57 -9.06 -17.99
CA LEU A 449 -1.77 -8.13 -18.78
C LEU A 449 -1.76 -8.49 -20.27
N ASP A 450 -1.82 -9.78 -20.60
CA ASP A 450 -1.85 -10.27 -21.98
C ASP A 450 -3.14 -11.02 -22.30
N PHE A 451 -4.28 -10.56 -21.77
CA PHE A 451 -5.59 -11.22 -21.97
C PHE A 451 -5.96 -11.30 -23.46
N THR A 452 -5.55 -10.30 -24.24
CA THR A 452 -5.78 -10.23 -25.70
C THR A 452 -4.68 -10.89 -26.53
N GLU A 453 -3.67 -11.49 -25.89
CA GLU A 453 -2.43 -12.00 -26.51
C GLU A 453 -1.68 -10.94 -27.34
N PHE A 454 -1.95 -9.65 -27.11
CA PHE A 454 -1.34 -8.58 -27.89
C PHE A 454 0.18 -8.60 -27.79
N TYR A 455 0.72 -8.77 -26.58
CA TYR A 455 2.16 -8.77 -26.34
C TYR A 455 2.81 -10.08 -26.79
N THR A 456 2.16 -11.23 -26.57
CA THR A 456 2.62 -12.52 -27.11
C THR A 456 2.67 -12.51 -28.64
N ARG A 457 1.67 -11.92 -29.30
CA ARG A 457 1.65 -11.77 -30.77
C ARG A 457 2.70 -10.77 -31.26
N GLN A 458 2.97 -9.71 -30.50
CA GLN A 458 4.01 -8.75 -30.82
C GLN A 458 5.41 -9.37 -30.75
N GLN A 459 5.69 -10.19 -29.74
CA GLN A 459 6.94 -10.95 -29.63
C GLN A 459 7.08 -12.01 -30.71
N ALA A 460 5.99 -12.71 -31.06
CA ALA A 460 5.96 -13.65 -32.19
C ALA A 460 6.23 -12.95 -33.54
N ASN A 461 5.66 -11.76 -33.74
CA ASN A 461 5.90 -10.97 -34.95
C ASN A 461 7.30 -10.36 -35.01
N ALA A 462 7.87 -9.95 -33.87
CA ALA A 462 9.24 -9.44 -33.78
C ALA A 462 10.28 -10.54 -34.06
N SER A 463 10.06 -11.75 -33.52
CA SER A 463 10.90 -12.92 -33.77
C SER A 463 10.81 -13.36 -35.24
N LEU A 464 9.62 -13.38 -35.85
CA LEU A 464 9.45 -13.64 -37.29
C LEU A 464 10.18 -12.61 -38.17
N LYS A 465 10.12 -11.32 -37.84
CA LYS A 465 10.87 -10.27 -38.56
C LYS A 465 12.39 -10.44 -38.43
N SER A 466 12.88 -10.87 -37.26
CA SER A 466 14.31 -11.11 -37.03
C SER A 466 14.85 -12.32 -37.81
N LEU A 467 13.99 -13.33 -38.05
CA LEU A 467 14.31 -14.50 -38.87
C LEU A 467 14.34 -14.15 -40.36
N GLN A 468 13.41 -13.31 -40.83
CA GLN A 468 13.38 -12.82 -42.21
C GLN A 468 14.51 -11.83 -42.54
N ALA A 469 15.06 -11.11 -41.56
CA ALA A 469 16.21 -10.23 -41.75
C ALA A 469 17.56 -10.97 -41.78
N ARG A 470 17.58 -12.27 -41.42
CA ARG A 470 18.76 -13.14 -41.44
C ARG A 470 18.79 -14.10 -42.65
N SER A 471 17.72 -14.14 -43.45
CA SER A 471 17.65 -14.79 -44.77
C SER A 471 17.86 -13.76 -45.86
#